data_AF-A0A9P0D4T8-F1
#
_entry.id   AF-A0A9P0D4T8-F1
#
_cell.length_a   1.000
_cell.length_b   1.000
_cell.length_c   1.000
_cell.angle_alpha   90.00
_cell.angle_beta   90.00
_cell.angle_gamma   90.00
#
_symmetry.space_group_name_H-M   'P 1'
#
loop_
_entity.id
_entity.type
_entity.pdbx_description
1 polymer ?
#
loop_
_entity_poly.entity_id
_entity_poly.type
_entity_poly.pdbx_seq_one_letter_code
_entity_poly.pdbx_strand_id
1 'polypeptide(L)'
;MEELEEQQSEVLNIRKFRKRSSHGRLRDVNKKLKLTTHELGDDCMCKRLKCFQKITIKERQVILNNFNQLNSTTQQNLYLCGLISCKTIQRRRPRKSEDTALLHDKSYLYHVKIKRDADILEIPVCYKAFCPYMALLKRKWSTYKNL
;
A
#
# COMPACT_ATOMS: atom_id res chain seq x y z
N MET A 1 -22.70 24.81 -69.80
CA MET A 1 -23.32 24.75 -68.45
C MET A 1 -22.80 23.50 -67.73
N GLU A 2 -21.48 23.27 -67.83
CA GLU A 2 -20.85 22.00 -67.44
C GLU A 2 -19.42 22.23 -66.90
N GLU A 3 -18.92 23.47 -66.90
CA GLU A 3 -17.60 23.84 -66.38
C GLU A 3 -17.67 24.47 -64.97
N LEU A 4 -18.86 24.63 -64.39
CA LEU A 4 -19.05 25.20 -63.05
C LEU A 4 -19.13 24.14 -61.94
N GLU A 5 -19.12 22.85 -62.28
CA GLU A 5 -19.20 21.75 -61.31
C GLU A 5 -17.82 21.21 -60.90
N GLU A 6 -16.76 21.47 -61.68
CA GLU A 6 -15.41 21.00 -61.35
C GLU A 6 -14.77 21.76 -60.16
N GLN A 7 -15.31 22.93 -59.81
CA GLN A 7 -14.83 23.73 -58.67
C GLN A 7 -15.32 23.24 -57.30
N GLN A 8 -16.19 22.22 -57.25
CA GLN A 8 -16.63 21.62 -55.98
C GLN A 8 -15.74 20.47 -55.49
N SER A 9 -14.65 20.18 -56.21
CA SER A 9 -13.72 19.07 -55.91
C SER A 9 -12.54 19.44 -54.99
N GLU A 10 -12.52 20.65 -54.41
CA GLU A 10 -11.78 20.90 -53.17
C GLU A 10 -12.55 20.25 -51.99
N VAL A 11 -12.62 18.92 -52.06
CA VAL A 11 -12.97 18.05 -50.96
C VAL A 11 -12.09 18.48 -49.80
N LEU A 12 -12.71 19.16 -48.84
CA LEU A 12 -12.18 19.52 -47.55
C LEU A 12 -11.43 18.31 -47.00
N ASN A 13 -10.12 18.30 -47.24
CA ASN A 13 -9.19 17.35 -46.68
C ASN A 13 -9.01 17.77 -45.23
N ILE A 14 -10.09 17.58 -44.45
CA ILE A 14 -10.06 17.61 -43.00
C ILE A 14 -9.22 16.40 -42.65
N ARG A 15 -7.91 16.58 -42.71
CA ARG A 15 -6.93 15.75 -42.02
C ARG A 15 -7.46 15.68 -40.61
N LYS A 16 -8.14 14.59 -40.25
CA LYS A 16 -8.52 14.30 -38.88
C LYS A 16 -7.19 14.34 -38.13
N PHE A 17 -6.91 15.45 -37.46
CA PHE A 17 -5.71 15.58 -36.65
C PHE A 17 -5.80 14.41 -35.69
N ARG A 18 -4.95 13.40 -35.89
CA ARG A 18 -4.81 12.30 -34.94
C ARG A 18 -4.46 13.00 -33.64
N LYS A 19 -5.43 13.05 -32.72
CA LYS A 19 -5.23 13.63 -31.39
C LYS A 19 -3.98 12.95 -30.86
N ARG A 20 -2.90 13.72 -30.64
CA ARG A 20 -1.64 13.16 -30.15
C ARG A 20 -1.98 12.27 -28.98
N SER A 21 -1.46 11.04 -28.98
CA SER A 21 -1.68 10.15 -27.85
C SER A 21 -1.26 10.92 -26.60
N SER A 22 -2.24 11.10 -25.71
CA SER A 22 -1.99 11.73 -24.43
C SER A 22 -1.20 10.70 -23.62
N HIS A 23 0.13 10.77 -23.73
CA HIS A 23 0.99 10.13 -22.77
C HIS A 23 0.71 10.85 -21.45
N GLY A 24 0.12 10.14 -20.49
CA GLY A 24 -0.24 10.71 -19.19
C GLY A 24 0.94 11.44 -18.57
N ARG A 25 0.68 12.41 -17.70
CA ARG A 25 1.75 13.21 -17.08
C ARG A 25 2.74 12.27 -16.40
N LEU A 26 4.05 12.48 -16.63
CA LEU A 26 5.11 11.68 -15.97
C LEU A 26 4.95 11.64 -14.45
N ARG A 27 4.42 12.72 -13.85
CA ARG A 27 4.09 12.77 -12.42
C ARG A 27 3.09 11.69 -12.01
N ASP A 28 2.06 11.43 -12.84
CA ASP A 28 1.01 10.46 -12.54
C ASP A 28 1.53 9.03 -12.74
N VAL A 29 2.38 8.80 -13.74
CA VAL A 29 3.14 7.55 -13.91
C VAL A 29 4.01 7.29 -12.68
N ASN A 30 4.79 8.29 -12.24
CA ASN A 30 5.65 8.17 -11.06
C ASN A 30 4.87 7.90 -9.76
N LYS A 31 3.68 8.49 -9.61
CA LYS A 31 2.79 8.17 -8.48
C LYS A 31 2.37 6.71 -8.52
N LYS A 32 2.00 6.20 -9.70
CA LYS A 32 1.58 4.80 -9.88
C LYS A 32 2.73 3.82 -9.64
N LEU A 33 3.94 4.14 -10.12
CA LEU A 33 5.14 3.35 -9.86
C LEU A 33 5.38 3.25 -8.35
N LYS A 34 5.45 4.39 -7.64
CA LYS A 34 5.63 4.42 -6.17
C LYS A 34 4.57 3.65 -5.38
N LEU A 35 3.41 3.42 -5.98
CA LEU A 35 2.29 2.73 -5.36
C LEU A 35 2.33 1.22 -5.60
N THR A 36 3.04 0.75 -6.63
CA THR A 36 2.97 -0.65 -7.10
C THR A 36 4.33 -1.35 -7.13
N THR A 37 5.43 -0.63 -6.91
CA THR A 37 6.81 -1.17 -6.92
C THR A 37 7.37 -1.31 -5.51
N HIS A 38 6.61 -1.93 -4.61
CA HIS A 38 7.08 -2.23 -3.27
C HIS A 38 7.94 -3.51 -3.23
N GLU A 39 8.93 -3.53 -2.34
CA GLU A 39 9.86 -4.66 -2.14
C GLU A 39 9.82 -5.17 -0.70
N LEU A 40 10.16 -6.45 -0.51
CA LEU A 40 10.29 -7.04 0.82
C LEU A 40 11.53 -6.46 1.51
N GLY A 41 11.36 -5.99 2.74
CA GLY A 41 12.49 -5.58 3.57
C GLY A 41 13.13 -6.72 4.36
N ASP A 42 14.11 -6.34 5.19
CA ASP A 42 14.95 -7.27 5.97
C ASP A 42 14.21 -8.00 7.09
N ASP A 43 14.84 -9.09 7.57
CA ASP A 43 14.36 -9.84 8.73
C ASP A 43 14.32 -8.96 9.99
N CYS A 44 13.20 -9.01 10.71
CA CYS A 44 13.01 -8.28 11.96
C CYS A 44 13.79 -8.87 13.15
N MET A 45 14.33 -10.08 13.02
CA MET A 45 15.13 -10.81 14.03
C MET A 45 14.43 -10.92 15.40
N CYS A 46 13.10 -10.91 15.41
CA CYS A 46 12.35 -10.85 16.66
C CYS A 46 12.30 -12.22 17.36
N LYS A 47 12.80 -12.29 18.60
CA LYS A 47 12.83 -13.53 19.39
C LYS A 47 11.44 -14.02 19.82
N ARG A 48 10.52 -13.09 20.12
CA ARG A 48 9.18 -13.39 20.67
C ARG A 48 8.25 -13.99 19.63
N LEU A 49 8.12 -13.34 18.47
CA LEU A 49 7.15 -13.73 17.45
C LEU A 49 7.76 -14.57 16.33
N LYS A 50 9.09 -14.53 16.14
CA LYS A 50 9.81 -15.29 15.10
C LYS A 50 9.16 -15.12 13.72
N CYS A 51 8.78 -13.89 13.37
CA CYS A 51 7.91 -13.59 12.22
C CYS A 51 8.40 -14.24 10.91
N PHE A 52 9.70 -14.09 10.60
CA PHE A 52 10.29 -14.60 9.36
C PHE A 52 10.50 -16.12 9.33
N GLN A 53 10.40 -16.78 10.48
CA GLN A 53 10.40 -18.25 10.58
C GLN A 53 8.99 -18.82 10.43
N LYS A 54 7.97 -18.13 10.96
CA LYS A 54 6.57 -18.57 10.89
C LYS A 54 5.91 -18.40 9.52
N ILE A 55 6.40 -17.44 8.75
CA ILE A 55 5.88 -17.07 7.43
C ILE A 55 6.97 -17.41 6.42
N THR A 56 6.67 -18.23 5.43
CA THR A 56 7.65 -18.64 4.41
C THR A 56 7.94 -17.51 3.42
N ILE A 57 9.06 -17.59 2.69
CA ILE A 57 9.41 -16.59 1.66
C ILE A 57 8.30 -16.47 0.61
N LYS A 58 7.73 -17.61 0.17
CA LYS A 58 6.65 -17.65 -0.82
C LYS A 58 5.40 -16.92 -0.32
N GLU A 59 4.99 -17.15 0.92
CA GLU A 59 3.85 -16.46 1.54
C GLU A 59 4.08 -14.94 1.63
N ARG A 60 5.29 -14.51 1.99
CA ARG A 60 5.65 -13.09 2.03
C ARG A 60 5.56 -12.44 0.65
N GLN A 61 6.03 -13.13 -0.39
CA GLN A 61 5.92 -12.66 -1.77
C GLN A 61 4.46 -12.54 -2.20
N VAL A 62 3.60 -13.50 -1.84
CA VAL A 62 2.16 -13.43 -2.14
C VAL A 62 1.52 -12.21 -1.45
N ILE A 63 1.83 -11.98 -0.17
CA ILE A 63 1.34 -10.80 0.57
C ILE A 63 1.77 -9.51 -0.13
N LEU A 64 3.04 -9.40 -0.52
CA LEU A 64 3.57 -8.23 -1.20
C LEU A 64 2.91 -8.03 -2.57
N ASN A 65 2.75 -9.10 -3.34
CA ASN A 65 2.12 -9.05 -4.66
C ASN A 65 0.67 -8.57 -4.56
N ASN A 66 -0.09 -9.07 -3.57
CA ASN A 66 -1.46 -8.62 -3.33
C ASN A 66 -1.50 -7.13 -2.95
N PHE A 67 -0.53 -6.66 -2.15
CA PHE A 67 -0.43 -5.24 -1.80
C PHE A 67 -0.10 -4.35 -3.01
N ASN A 68 0.82 -4.81 -3.88
CA ASN A 68 1.22 -4.12 -5.11
C ASN A 68 0.11 -4.06 -6.18
N GLN A 69 -0.89 -4.94 -6.09
CA GLN A 69 -2.07 -4.92 -6.97
C GLN A 69 -3.11 -3.86 -6.58
N LEU A 70 -2.99 -3.24 -5.40
CA LEU A 70 -3.88 -2.16 -4.97
C LEU A 70 -3.58 -0.91 -5.81
N ASN A 71 -4.62 -0.26 -6.34
CA ASN A 71 -4.48 0.80 -7.36
C ASN A 71 -4.54 2.22 -6.77
N SER A 72 -4.85 2.35 -5.48
CA SER A 72 -4.94 3.66 -4.82
C SER A 72 -4.38 3.63 -3.40
N THR A 73 -3.91 4.80 -2.94
CA THR A 73 -3.41 4.97 -1.58
C THR A 73 -4.51 4.68 -0.55
N THR A 74 -5.76 5.01 -0.88
CA THR A 74 -6.91 4.71 -0.03
C THR A 74 -7.10 3.20 0.14
N GLN A 75 -7.02 2.43 -0.95
CA GLN A 75 -7.10 0.97 -0.88
C GLN A 75 -5.95 0.38 -0.07
N GLN A 76 -4.72 0.86 -0.26
CA GLN A 76 -3.58 0.46 0.56
C GLN A 76 -3.82 0.76 2.05
N ASN A 77 -4.32 1.96 2.37
CA ASN A 77 -4.58 2.35 3.75
C ASN A 77 -5.66 1.49 4.39
N LEU A 78 -6.77 1.23 3.68
CA LEU A 78 -7.85 0.37 4.16
C LEU A 78 -7.37 -1.06 4.40
N TYR A 79 -6.58 -1.61 3.47
CA TYR A 79 -5.97 -2.92 3.63
C TYR A 79 -5.11 -2.99 4.89
N LEU A 80 -4.25 -1.98 5.12
CA LEU A 80 -3.38 -1.91 6.29
C LEU A 80 -4.16 -1.74 7.60
N CYS A 81 -5.19 -0.90 7.61
CA CYS A 81 -6.07 -0.74 8.77
C CYS A 81 -6.73 -2.08 9.14
N GLY A 82 -7.15 -2.88 8.15
CA GLY A 82 -7.70 -4.21 8.39
C GLY A 82 -6.69 -5.23 8.96
N LEU A 83 -5.40 -4.89 8.95
CA LEU A 83 -4.30 -5.69 9.50
C LEU A 83 -3.79 -5.17 10.87
N ILE A 84 -4.42 -4.12 11.41
CA ILE A 84 -4.05 -3.52 12.68
C ILE A 84 -5.25 -3.60 13.63
N SER A 85 -5.03 -4.19 14.80
CA SER A 85 -6.03 -4.22 15.87
C SER A 85 -5.63 -3.26 16.99
N CYS A 86 -6.56 -2.39 17.39
CA CYS A 86 -6.38 -1.50 18.53
C CYS A 86 -6.86 -2.18 19.82
N LYS A 87 -6.03 -2.16 20.86
CA LYS A 87 -6.34 -2.66 22.20
C LYS A 87 -6.27 -1.52 23.22
N THR A 88 -7.30 -1.41 24.04
CA THR A 88 -7.30 -0.53 25.21
C THR A 88 -6.31 -1.04 26.25
N ILE A 89 -5.65 -0.12 26.95
CA ILE A 89 -4.70 -0.48 27.99
C ILE A 89 -5.45 -0.89 29.25
N GLN A 90 -5.33 -2.17 29.62
CA GLN A 90 -6.01 -2.73 30.80
C GLN A 90 -5.33 -2.37 32.12
N ARG A 91 -4.01 -2.15 32.11
CA ARG A 91 -3.26 -1.79 33.33
C ARG A 91 -2.02 -0.97 33.00
N ARG A 92 -1.85 0.16 33.69
CA ARG A 92 -0.65 0.99 33.65
C ARG A 92 0.24 0.67 34.84
N ARG A 93 1.56 0.58 34.62
CA ARG A 93 2.57 0.51 35.68
C ARG A 93 3.70 1.49 35.33
N PRO A 94 3.42 2.82 35.33
CA PRO A 94 4.46 3.79 35.04
C PRO A 94 5.53 3.71 36.13
N ARG A 95 6.80 3.72 35.72
CA ARG A 95 7.95 3.77 36.64
C ARG A 95 8.38 5.21 36.98
N LYS A 96 7.78 6.19 36.31
CA LYS A 96 8.02 7.63 36.44
C LYS A 96 6.75 8.31 36.93
N SER A 97 6.88 9.50 37.51
CA SER A 97 5.74 10.34 37.89
C SER A 97 4.86 10.66 36.68
N GLU A 98 3.57 10.89 36.90
CA GLU A 98 2.60 11.15 35.82
C GLU A 98 2.99 12.36 34.96
N ASP A 99 3.53 13.43 35.56
CA ASP A 99 3.97 14.64 34.85
C ASP A 99 5.07 14.40 33.81
N THR A 100 5.82 13.30 33.92
CA THR A 100 6.93 12.96 33.01
C THR A 100 6.69 11.69 32.20
N ALA A 101 5.63 10.95 32.53
CA ALA A 101 5.32 9.69 31.87
C ALA A 101 4.60 9.96 30.54
N LEU A 102 5.26 9.62 29.43
CA LEU A 102 4.59 9.52 28.12
C LEU A 102 3.66 8.31 28.13
N LEU A 103 2.47 8.48 28.68
CA LEU A 103 1.45 7.45 28.71
C LEU A 103 0.84 7.30 27.31
N HIS A 104 0.74 6.06 26.87
CA HIS A 104 -0.08 5.72 25.71
C HIS A 104 -1.49 5.37 26.20
N ASP A 105 -2.52 5.69 25.41
CA ASP A 105 -3.91 5.28 25.71
C ASP A 105 -4.28 3.96 25.01
N LYS A 106 -3.55 3.64 23.96
CA LYS A 106 -3.82 2.51 23.06
C LYS A 106 -2.56 1.68 22.86
N SER A 107 -2.77 0.39 22.65
CA SER A 107 -1.76 -0.56 22.19
C SER A 107 -2.19 -1.15 20.86
N TYR A 108 -1.25 -1.37 19.95
CA TYR A 108 -1.55 -1.88 18.61
C TYR A 108 -1.00 -3.29 18.44
N LEU A 109 -1.81 -4.17 17.87
CA LEU A 109 -1.41 -5.49 17.40
C LEU A 109 -1.43 -5.51 15.88
N TYR A 110 -0.47 -6.22 15.30
CA TYR A 110 -0.31 -6.34 13.87
C TYR A 110 -0.47 -7.80 13.48
N HIS A 111 -1.21 -8.04 12.42
CA HIS A 111 -1.43 -9.37 11.87
C HIS A 111 -1.21 -9.37 10.36
N VAL A 112 -0.94 -10.55 9.80
CA VAL A 112 -0.96 -10.79 8.36
C VAL A 112 -1.93 -11.93 8.07
N LYS A 113 -2.65 -11.81 6.96
CA LYS A 113 -3.58 -12.84 6.48
C LYS A 113 -2.86 -13.70 5.45
N ILE A 114 -2.78 -14.99 5.72
CA ILE A 114 -2.11 -15.96 4.85
C ILE A 114 -3.11 -17.06 4.51
N LYS A 115 -3.23 -17.38 3.23
CA LYS A 115 -3.99 -18.53 2.78
C LYS A 115 -3.10 -19.77 2.82
N ARG A 116 -3.46 -20.76 3.65
CA ARG A 116 -2.87 -22.11 3.64
C ARG A 116 -3.98 -23.09 3.33
N ASP A 117 -3.80 -23.86 2.26
CA ASP A 117 -4.81 -24.79 1.75
C ASP A 117 -6.17 -24.10 1.50
N ALA A 118 -7.20 -24.45 2.28
CA ALA A 118 -8.53 -23.87 2.20
C ALA A 118 -8.76 -22.71 3.19
N ASP A 119 -7.89 -22.53 4.18
CA ASP A 119 -8.12 -21.62 5.30
C ASP A 119 -7.33 -20.31 5.19
N ILE A 120 -7.90 -19.24 5.76
CA ILE A 120 -7.24 -17.95 5.94
C ILE A 120 -6.79 -17.85 7.40
N LEU A 121 -5.48 -17.88 7.60
CA LEU A 121 -4.86 -17.77 8.91
C LEU A 121 -4.41 -16.33 9.18
N GLU A 122 -4.74 -15.82 10.36
CA GLU A 122 -4.21 -14.56 10.88
C GLU A 122 -3.00 -14.81 11.77
N ILE A 123 -1.81 -14.44 11.29
CA ILE A 123 -0.55 -14.63 12.03
C ILE A 123 -0.12 -13.30 12.67
N PRO A 124 0.09 -13.25 14.00
CA PRO A 124 0.56 -12.05 14.67
C PRO A 124 2.03 -11.76 14.33
N VAL A 125 2.33 -10.50 13.99
CA VAL A 125 3.66 -10.04 13.62
C VAL A 125 4.09 -8.84 14.47
N CYS A 126 5.39 -8.64 14.64
CA CYS A 126 5.90 -7.42 15.27
C CYS A 126 5.84 -6.25 14.28
N TYR A 127 5.79 -5.02 14.79
CA TYR A 127 5.81 -3.81 13.94
C TYR A 127 7.02 -3.81 12.96
N LYS A 128 8.19 -4.28 13.43
CA LYS A 128 9.42 -4.37 12.63
C LYS A 128 9.32 -5.30 11.44
N ALA A 129 8.44 -6.31 11.47
CA ALA A 129 8.18 -7.21 10.35
C ALA A 129 7.01 -6.71 9.49
N PHE A 130 6.02 -6.09 10.14
CA PHE A 130 4.87 -5.52 9.47
C PHE A 130 5.25 -4.45 8.43
N CYS A 131 6.19 -3.55 8.79
CA CYS A 131 6.64 -2.51 7.86
C CYS A 131 7.34 -3.08 6.60
N PRO A 132 8.31 -4.02 6.72
CA PRO A 132 8.88 -4.74 5.59
C PRO A 132 7.89 -5.53 4.74
N TYR A 133 6.90 -6.21 5.34
CA TYR A 133 5.91 -6.98 4.57
C TYR A 133 5.01 -6.12 3.71
N MET A 134 4.79 -4.88 4.13
CA MET A 134 3.89 -3.95 3.45
C MET A 134 4.65 -2.77 2.82
N ALA A 135 5.99 -2.89 2.73
CA ALA A 135 6.92 -1.88 2.26
C ALA A 135 6.58 -0.45 2.71
N LEU A 136 6.18 -0.33 3.98
CA LEU A 136 5.85 0.94 4.58
C LEU A 136 7.13 1.73 4.85
N LEU A 137 7.31 2.81 4.09
CA LEU A 137 8.30 3.84 4.39
C LEU A 137 8.03 4.42 5.79
N LYS A 138 9.08 4.63 6.59
CA LYS A 138 9.02 5.22 7.94
C LYS A 138 8.16 6.50 8.03
N ARG A 139 8.07 7.29 6.94
CA ARG A 139 7.29 8.54 6.86
C ARG A 139 5.78 8.34 6.72
N LYS A 140 5.31 7.22 6.15
CA LYS A 140 3.87 6.90 6.01
C LYS A 140 3.25 6.47 7.36
N TRP A 141 4.07 6.00 8.30
CA TRP A 141 3.62 5.46 9.58
C TRP A 141 3.07 6.52 10.56
N SER A 142 3.52 7.77 10.51
CA SER A 142 3.03 8.84 11.38
C SER A 142 1.51 9.05 11.27
N THR A 143 0.93 8.76 10.10
CA THR A 143 -0.52 8.82 9.86
C THR A 143 -1.30 7.77 10.65
N TYR A 144 -0.72 6.60 10.93
CA TYR A 144 -1.40 5.50 11.64
C TYR A 144 -1.19 5.54 13.16
N LYS A 145 -0.21 6.31 13.66
CA LYS A 145 0.00 6.49 15.11
C LYS A 145 -1.14 7.21 15.82
N ASN A 146 -2.01 7.89 15.06
CA ASN A 146 -3.11 8.69 15.60
C ASN A 146 -4.49 8.00 15.50
N LEU A 147 -4.55 6.73 15.06
CA LEU A 147 -5.77 5.89 15.09
C LEU A 147 -6.02 5.33 16.48
#